data_AF-A0A345DMQ4-F1
#
_entry.id   AF-A0A345DMQ4-F1
#
_cell.length_a   1.000
_cell.length_b   1.000
_cell.length_c   1.000
_cell.angle_alpha   90.00
_cell.angle_beta   90.00
_cell.angle_gamma   90.00
#
_symmetry.space_group_name_H-M   'P 1'
#
loop_
_entity.id
_entity.type
_entity.pdbx_description
1 polymer ?
#
loop_
_entity_poly.entity_id
_entity_poly.type
_entity_poly.pdbx_seq_one_letter_code
_entity_poly.pdbx_strand_id
1 'polypeptide(L)' 'MLSKRIYIVNGVIVHHKEYITDQDFINWNIDKLFAWKNLELLCMKCHNKEHKTEKGYRDNVIIDEKTGKVKIIDK' A
#
# COMPACT_ATOMS: atom_id res chain seq x y z
N MET A 1 32.83 -2.51 9.21
CA MET A 1 32.05 -1.70 8.25
C MET A 1 30.85 -2.52 7.80
N LEU A 2 29.63 -2.16 8.21
CA LEU A 2 28.42 -2.86 7.76
C LEU A 2 28.11 -2.42 6.33
N SER A 3 28.23 -3.35 5.39
CA SER A 3 27.76 -3.18 4.01
C SER A 3 26.27 -2.81 4.05
N LYS A 4 25.94 -1.58 3.66
CA LYS A 4 24.55 -1.16 3.42
C LYS A 4 24.02 -1.98 2.24
N ARG A 5 23.34 -3.09 2.53
CA ARG A 5 22.53 -3.79 1.53
C ARG A 5 21.42 -2.85 1.10
N ILE A 6 21.52 -2.33 -0.12
CA ILE A 6 20.44 -1.58 -0.77
C ILE A 6 19.44 -2.63 -1.26
N TYR A 7 18.31 -2.75 -0.55
CA TYR A 7 17.19 -3.55 -1.02
C TYR A 7 16.33 -2.69 -1.94
N ILE A 8 16.26 -3.05 -3.22
CA ILE A 8 15.24 -2.52 -4.12
C ILE A 8 13.93 -3.22 -3.76
N VAL A 9 12.91 -2.46 -3.38
CA VAL A 9 11.57 -2.98 -3.10
C VAL A 9 10.66 -2.52 -4.22
N ASN A 10 10.04 -3.48 -4.91
CA ASN A 10 9.14 -3.19 -6.02
C ASN A 10 7.87 -2.47 -5.55
N GLY A 11 7.41 -1.52 -6.36
CA GLY A 11 6.08 -0.95 -6.23
C GLY A 11 5.02 -1.95 -6.70
N VAL A 12 3.90 -2.04 -5.99
CA VAL A 12 2.83 -3.02 -6.24
C VAL A 12 1.44 -2.38 -6.32
N ILE A 13 1.33 -1.10 -5.97
CA ILE A 13 0.05 -0.37 -5.96
C ILE A 13 0.25 1.08 -6.41
N VAL A 14 -0.66 1.57 -7.25
CA VAL A 14 -0.78 3.00 -7.57
C VAL A 14 -1.63 3.65 -6.49
N HIS A 15 -1.10 4.69 -5.86
CA HIS A 15 -1.71 5.40 -4.74
C HIS A 15 -1.99 6.87 -5.10
N HIS A 16 -3.02 7.46 -4.50
CA HIS A 16 -3.36 8.88 -4.64
C HIS A 16 -2.67 9.72 -3.57
N LYS A 17 -1.75 10.62 -3.95
CA LYS A 17 -1.00 11.51 -3.03
C LYS A 17 -1.92 12.40 -2.20
N GLU A 18 -2.93 12.98 -2.86
CA GLU A 18 -4.03 13.69 -2.24
C GLU A 18 -5.21 12.73 -2.07
N TYR A 19 -5.62 12.53 -0.82
CA TYR A 19 -6.73 11.65 -0.46
C TYR A 19 -8.02 12.01 -1.21
N ILE A 20 -8.56 11.02 -1.93
CA ILE A 20 -9.88 11.11 -2.55
C ILE A 20 -10.97 10.99 -1.48
N THR A 21 -12.06 11.71 -1.69
CA THR A 21 -13.25 11.70 -0.85
C THR A 21 -14.45 11.29 -1.68
N ASP A 22 -15.55 10.89 -1.04
CA ASP A 22 -16.80 10.57 -1.75
C ASP A 22 -17.29 11.75 -2.61
N GLN A 23 -17.06 12.98 -2.13
CA GLN A 23 -17.42 14.20 -2.87
C GLN A 23 -16.65 14.33 -4.18
N ASP A 24 -15.40 13.84 -4.25
CA ASP A 24 -14.61 13.86 -5.48
C ASP A 24 -15.21 12.96 -6.56
N PHE A 25 -15.82 11.83 -6.17
CA PHE A 25 -16.57 10.97 -7.09
C PHE A 25 -17.89 11.59 -7.51
N ILE A 26 -18.66 12.13 -6.55
CA ILE A 26 -19.96 12.78 -6.80
C ILE A 26 -19.81 13.95 -7.78
N ASN A 27 -18.77 14.75 -7.62
CA ASN A 27 -18.51 15.92 -8.46
C ASN A 27 -17.69 15.60 -9.72
N TRP A 28 -17.33 14.33 -9.92
CA TRP A 28 -16.48 13.90 -11.03
C TRP A 28 -15.18 14.74 -11.14
N ASN A 29 -14.45 14.86 -10.04
CA ASN A 29 -13.21 15.65 -9.96
C ASN A 29 -12.05 14.94 -10.70
N ILE A 30 -12.03 15.05 -12.03
CA ILE A 30 -11.08 14.35 -12.91
C ILE A 30 -9.63 14.61 -12.50
N ASP A 31 -9.30 15.85 -12.14
CA ASP A 31 -7.94 16.25 -11.79
C ASP A 31 -7.41 15.58 -10.52
N LYS A 32 -8.30 15.20 -9.60
CA LYS A 32 -7.93 14.49 -8.39
C LYS A 32 -8.00 12.98 -8.56
N LEU A 33 -8.99 12.49 -9.32
CA LEU A 33 -9.20 11.06 -9.53
C LEU A 33 -8.18 10.42 -10.48
N PHE A 34 -7.75 11.13 -11.52
CA PHE A 34 -7.00 10.54 -12.65
C PHE A 34 -5.71 11.24 -13.04
N ALA A 35 -5.40 12.42 -12.51
CA ALA A 35 -4.20 13.13 -12.95
C ALA A 35 -2.91 12.44 -12.44
N TRP A 36 -1.96 12.20 -13.34
CA TRP A 36 -0.64 11.64 -13.03
C TRP A 36 0.09 12.37 -11.89
N LYS A 37 -0.10 13.69 -11.78
CA LYS A 37 0.48 14.50 -10.69
C LYS A 37 0.03 14.01 -9.31
N ASN A 38 -1.19 13.49 -9.20
CA ASN A 38 -1.78 12.98 -7.98
C ASN A 38 -1.55 11.47 -7.77
N LEU A 39 -0.85 10.79 -8.68
CA LEU A 39 -0.59 9.36 -8.56
C LEU A 39 0.88 9.09 -8.22
N GLU A 40 1.13 8.04 -7.45
CA GLU A 40 2.46 7.48 -7.20
C GLU A 40 2.44 5.95 -7.10
N LEU A 41 3.57 5.32 -7.45
CA LEU A 41 3.72 3.87 -7.33
C LEU A 41 4.44 3.53 -6.02
N LEU A 42 3.77 2.82 -5.12
CA LEU A 42 4.29 2.47 -3.80
C LEU A 42 4.43 0.95 -3.62
N CYS A 43 5.40 0.54 -2.81
CA CYS A 43 5.38 -0.79 -2.22
C CYS A 43 4.31 -0.85 -1.12
N MET A 44 3.85 -2.06 -0.77
CA MET A 44 2.78 -2.22 0.21
C MET A 44 3.12 -1.59 1.58
N LYS A 45 4.39 -1.67 2.01
CA LYS A 45 4.84 -1.04 3.26
C LYS A 45 4.72 0.49 3.23
N CYS A 46 5.09 1.14 2.12
CA CYS A 46 4.97 2.59 1.99
C CYS A 46 3.50 3.02 1.95
N HIS A 47 2.66 2.31 1.18
CA HIS A 47 1.21 2.55 1.12
C HIS A 47 0.56 2.54 2.52
N ASN A 48 0.86 1.52 3.34
CA ASN A 48 0.28 1.42 4.69
C ASN A 48 0.78 2.49 5.66
N LYS A 49 2.03 2.95 5.47
CA LYS A 49 2.57 4.05 6.25
C LYS A 49 1.80 5.34 6.01
N GLU A 50 1.41 5.61 4.77
CA GLU A 50 0.65 6.81 4.41
C GLU A 50 -0.75 6.80 5.00
N HIS A 51 -1.44 5.66 4.91
CA HIS A 51 -2.74 5.48 5.57
C HIS A 51 -2.68 5.45 7.11
N LYS A 52 -1.49 5.59 7.71
CA LYS A 52 -1.27 5.51 9.18
C LYS A 52 -1.83 4.23 9.80
N THR A 53 -1.97 3.18 8.99
CA THR A 53 -2.49 1.87 9.38
C THR A 53 -1.36 0.84 9.29
N GLU A 54 -0.35 0.96 10.15
CA GLU A 54 0.62 -0.13 10.33
C GLU A 54 -0.07 -1.46 10.73
N LYS A 55 -1.30 -1.39 11.25
CA LYS A 55 -2.10 -2.56 11.65
C LYS A 55 -2.77 -3.33 10.51
N GLY A 56 -2.86 -2.76 9.30
CA GLY A 56 -3.62 -3.36 8.19
C GLY A 56 -2.86 -4.46 7.46
N TYR A 57 -1.53 -4.45 7.52
CA TYR A 57 -0.68 -5.39 6.78
C TYR A 57 0.28 -6.09 7.73
N ARG A 58 0.12 -7.40 7.81
CA ARG A 58 1.05 -8.28 8.50
C ARG A 58 1.89 -8.98 7.45
N ASP A 59 3.17 -8.61 7.35
CA ASP A 59 4.16 -9.28 6.48
C ASP A 59 4.49 -10.71 6.95
N ASN A 60 3.88 -11.11 8.07
CA ASN A 60 4.10 -12.36 8.75
C ASN A 60 2.83 -13.23 8.84
N VAL A 61 1.95 -13.14 7.84
CA VAL A 61 0.75 -13.97 7.73
C VAL A 61 0.84 -14.88 6.52
N ILE A 62 0.65 -16.18 6.74
CA ILE A 62 0.42 -17.17 5.68
C ILE A 62 -1.04 -17.61 5.76
N ILE A 63 -1.72 -17.61 4.62
CA ILE A 63 -3.07 -18.17 4.49
C ILE A 63 -2.94 -19.49 3.74
N ASP A 64 -3.43 -20.57 4.36
CA ASP A 64 -3.56 -21.85 3.67
C ASP A 64 -4.67 -21.74 2.62
N GLU A 65 -4.31 -21.87 1.34
CA GLU A 65 -5.23 -21.62 0.21
C GLU A 65 -6.39 -22.63 0.16
N LYS A 66 -6.23 -23.83 0.71
CA LYS A 66 -7.25 -24.89 0.66
C LYS A 66 -8.26 -24.79 1.81
N THR A 67 -7.79 -24.34 2.97
CA THR A 67 -8.56 -24.35 4.21
C THR A 67 -8.93 -22.96 4.71
N GLY A 68 -8.33 -21.91 4.15
CA GLY A 68 -8.48 -20.52 4.61
C GLY A 68 -7.85 -20.24 5.97
N LYS A 69 -7.10 -21.19 6.54
CA LYS A 69 -6.49 -21.03 7.87
C LYS A 69 -5.36 -20.01 7.82
N VAL A 70 -5.42 -19.06 8.74
CA VAL A 70 -4.41 -18.00 8.92
C VAL A 70 -3.36 -18.49 9.93
N LYS A 71 -2.08 -18.45 9.54
CA LYS A 71 -0.94 -18.68 10.43
C LYS A 71 -0.10 -17.42 10.52
N ILE A 72 0.16 -16.96 11.74
CA ILE A 72 1.10 -15.87 12.00
C ILE A 72 2.48 -16.50 12.19
N ILE A 73 3.49 -15.96 11.51
CA ILE A 73 4.89 -16.37 11.64
C ILE A 73 5.57 -15.34 12.56
N ASP A 74 5.90 -15.69 13.79
CA ASP A 74 6.72 -14.80 14.60
C ASP A 74 8.18 -14.86 14.09
N LYS A 75 8.83 -13.70 13.93
CA LYS A 75 10.24 -13.59 13.52
C LYS A 75 11.18 -13.91 14.68
#